data_AF-A0A2G5URF1-F1
#
_entry.id   AF-A0A2G5URF1-F1
#
_cell.length_a   1.000
_cell.length_b   1.000
_cell.length_c   1.000
_cell.angle_alpha   90.00
_cell.angle_beta   90.00
_cell.angle_gamma   90.00
#
_symmetry.space_group_name_H-M   'P 1'
#
loop_
_entity.id
_entity.type
_entity.pdbx_description
1 polymer ?
#
loop_
_entity_poly.entity_id
_entity_poly.type
_entity_poly.pdbx_seq_one_letter_code
_entity_poly.pdbx_strand_id
1 'polypeptide(L)'
;MSDESIRRYIPQKLLQSVKAAGRNHKNDEKVVHAILSNSDDMLRMYGTARELLLNLRRFQNFPLSHRYFGFDSKEPYSTIPVVYENMDGVPFMNKADAFCLLQNLVVKDFLETPKSFALFRSMQAILLKSHEEKIKGICEFFKYDKAWWGRMQHGFSSIQKQAVVKVESLRQIHNFMSEEWSYENALKMFKIMLPVWNQQEYCEFEKD
;
A
#
# COMPACT_ATOMS: atom_id res chain seq x y z
N MET A 1 0.71 8.71 6.35
CA MET A 1 -0.31 7.66 6.61
C MET A 1 -1.67 8.36 6.75
N SER A 2 -2.82 7.68 6.77
CA SER A 2 -4.08 8.34 7.17
C SER A 2 -4.20 8.36 8.70
N ASP A 3 -5.03 9.26 9.26
CA ASP A 3 -5.36 9.31 10.70
C ASP A 3 -5.85 7.94 11.21
N GLU A 4 -6.67 7.28 10.40
CA GLU A 4 -7.21 5.96 10.69
C GLU A 4 -6.12 4.87 10.72
N SER A 5 -5.16 4.90 9.79
CA SER A 5 -4.04 3.94 9.79
C SER A 5 -3.18 4.04 11.05
N ILE A 6 -2.91 5.25 11.55
CA ILE A 6 -2.08 5.45 12.76
C ILE A 6 -2.72 4.80 13.98
N ARG A 7 -4.05 4.92 14.10
CA ARG A 7 -4.80 4.36 15.24
C ARG A 7 -4.74 2.84 15.28
N ARG A 8 -4.67 2.15 14.12
CA ARG A 8 -4.58 0.68 14.08
C ARG A 8 -3.29 0.13 14.69
N TYR A 9 -2.25 0.95 14.81
CA TYR A 9 -0.98 0.57 15.43
C TYR A 9 -0.93 0.83 16.94
N ILE A 10 -1.92 1.53 17.49
CA ILE A 10 -2.01 1.81 18.93
C ILE A 10 -2.98 0.80 19.54
N PRO A 11 -2.60 0.08 20.62
CA PRO A 11 -3.49 -0.85 21.29
C PRO A 11 -4.85 -0.22 21.64
N GLN A 12 -5.94 -0.91 21.32
CA GLN A 12 -7.30 -0.39 21.49
C GLN A 12 -7.60 0.04 22.94
N LYS A 13 -7.05 -0.68 23.93
CA LYS A 13 -7.17 -0.33 25.35
C LYS A 13 -6.63 1.07 25.67
N LEU A 14 -5.59 1.51 24.97
CA LEU A 14 -5.00 2.83 25.14
C LEU A 14 -5.76 3.91 24.34
N LEU A 15 -6.48 3.52 23.29
CA LEU A 15 -7.33 4.44 22.52
C LEU A 15 -8.65 4.77 23.24
N GLN A 16 -9.08 3.95 24.20
CA GLN A 16 -10.28 4.21 24.99
C GLN A 16 -10.19 5.50 25.82
N SER A 17 -8.98 5.92 26.19
CA SER A 17 -8.76 7.18 26.90
C SER A 17 -8.72 8.40 25.97
N VAL A 18 -8.68 8.20 24.64
CA VAL A 18 -8.57 9.28 23.66
C VAL A 18 -9.94 9.88 23.38
N LYS A 19 -10.19 11.10 23.88
CA LYS A 19 -11.40 11.86 23.53
C LYS A 19 -11.45 12.15 22.03
N ALA A 20 -12.64 12.21 21.46
CA ALA A 20 -12.85 12.41 20.03
C ALA A 20 -12.30 13.78 19.57
N ALA A 21 -11.07 13.81 19.07
CA ALA A 21 -10.49 14.98 18.43
C ALA A 21 -11.05 15.15 17.00
N GLY A 22 -11.18 16.41 16.55
CA GLY A 22 -11.60 16.75 15.20
C GLY A 22 -10.75 16.06 14.13
N ARG A 23 -11.41 15.33 13.23
CA ARG A 23 -10.79 14.52 12.18
C ARG A 23 -10.41 15.41 11.00
N ASN A 24 -9.21 16.00 10.96
CA ASN A 24 -8.70 16.72 9.77
C ASN A 24 -7.21 17.06 9.81
N HIS A 25 -6.36 16.16 10.33
CA HIS A 25 -4.91 16.40 10.34
C HIS A 25 -4.24 15.75 9.12
N LYS A 26 -3.70 16.58 8.20
CA LYS A 26 -2.90 16.10 7.05
C LYS A 26 -1.46 15.69 7.42
N ASN A 27 -1.06 15.85 8.68
CA ASN A 27 0.29 15.59 9.16
C ASN A 27 0.23 14.50 10.25
N ASP A 28 0.90 13.38 10.01
CA ASP A 28 0.99 12.23 10.93
C ASP A 28 1.41 12.64 12.35
N GLU A 29 2.35 13.58 12.51
CA GLU A 29 2.80 14.03 13.82
C GLU A 29 1.74 14.86 14.54
N LYS A 30 0.94 15.65 13.80
CA LYS A 30 -0.19 16.38 14.37
C LYS A 30 -1.30 15.43 14.82
N VAL A 31 -1.53 14.33 14.08
CA VAL A 31 -2.45 13.26 14.50
C VAL A 31 -1.98 12.65 15.82
N VAL A 32 -0.71 12.25 15.89
CA VAL A 32 -0.14 11.66 17.11
C VAL A 32 -0.17 12.65 18.28
N HIS A 33 0.12 13.93 18.03
CA HIS A 33 -0.01 14.98 19.03
C HIS A 33 -1.46 15.10 19.54
N ALA A 34 -2.44 15.10 18.64
CA ALA A 34 -3.84 15.12 19.05
C ALA A 34 -4.23 13.89 19.88
N ILE A 35 -3.71 12.70 19.55
CA ILE A 35 -3.92 11.48 20.33
C ILE A 35 -3.33 11.63 21.73
N LEU A 36 -2.07 12.08 21.85
CA LEU A 36 -1.42 12.31 23.14
C LEU A 36 -2.17 13.33 24.00
N SER A 37 -2.52 14.48 23.43
CA SER A 37 -3.20 15.57 24.14
C SER A 37 -4.61 15.21 24.59
N ASN A 38 -5.25 14.22 23.97
CA ASN A 38 -6.60 13.78 24.32
C ASN A 38 -6.63 12.47 25.13
N SER A 39 -5.47 11.92 25.52
CA SER A 39 -5.36 10.60 26.15
C SER A 39 -5.50 10.55 27.68
N ASP A 40 -5.92 11.66 28.30
CA ASP A 40 -5.95 11.84 29.76
C ASP A 40 -4.60 11.46 30.41
N ASP A 41 -3.52 11.94 29.79
CA ASP A 41 -2.12 11.73 30.15
C ASP A 41 -1.60 10.28 30.11
N MET A 42 -2.44 9.30 29.79
CA MET A 42 -2.09 7.87 29.72
C MET A 42 -1.03 7.53 28.67
N LEU A 43 -0.96 8.29 27.57
CA LEU A 43 0.01 8.04 26.50
C LEU A 43 1.30 8.87 26.63
N ARG A 44 1.42 9.77 27.63
CA ARG A 44 2.62 10.62 27.80
C ARG A 44 3.88 9.83 28.11
N MET A 45 3.75 8.62 28.68
CA MET A 45 4.88 7.74 28.99
C MET A 45 5.63 7.25 27.74
N TYR A 46 5.03 7.38 26.55
CA TYR A 46 5.67 7.02 25.27
C TYR A 46 6.47 8.17 24.65
N GLY A 47 6.61 9.29 25.36
CA GLY A 47 7.40 10.45 24.96
C GLY A 47 6.60 11.50 24.19
N THR A 48 7.31 12.30 23.42
CA THR A 48 6.76 13.33 22.54
C THR A 48 6.00 12.72 21.36
N ALA A 49 5.17 13.53 20.68
CA ALA A 49 4.45 13.09 19.48
C ALA A 49 5.39 12.54 18.39
N ARG A 50 6.57 13.15 18.25
CA ARG A 50 7.61 12.70 17.32
C ARG A 50 8.21 11.36 17.72
N GLU A 51 8.54 11.16 18.98
CA GLU A 51 9.08 9.90 19.49
C GLU A 51 8.07 8.76 19.32
N LEU A 52 6.83 8.99 19.72
CA LEU A 52 5.75 8.01 19.53
C LEU A 52 5.55 7.70 18.04
N LEU A 53 5.51 8.72 17.16
CA LEU A 53 5.38 8.49 15.72
C LEU A 53 6.52 7.63 15.16
N LEU A 54 7.78 7.88 15.59
CA LEU A 54 8.92 7.07 15.16
C LEU A 54 8.83 5.64 15.67
N ASN A 55 8.38 5.44 16.91
CA ASN A 55 8.18 4.12 17.49
C ASN A 55 7.06 3.36 16.78
N LEU A 56 5.93 4.02 16.47
CA LEU A 56 4.85 3.42 15.68
C LEU A 56 5.34 3.04 14.28
N ARG A 57 6.17 3.88 13.65
CA ARG A 57 6.76 3.57 12.34
C ARG A 57 7.69 2.36 12.36
N ARG A 58 8.41 2.14 13.46
CA ARG A 58 9.23 0.92 13.66
C ARG A 58 8.34 -0.28 13.93
N PHE A 59 7.37 -0.14 14.83
CA PHE A 59 6.48 -1.21 15.25
C PHE A 59 5.61 -1.75 14.10
N GLN A 60 5.16 -0.89 13.18
CA GLN A 60 4.38 -1.33 12.01
C GLN A 60 5.22 -2.05 10.95
N ASN A 61 6.56 -1.98 11.00
CA ASN A 61 7.43 -2.33 9.88
C ASN A 61 7.97 -3.76 9.97
N PHE A 62 7.07 -4.75 9.84
CA PHE A 62 7.42 -6.16 9.76
C PHE A 62 6.63 -6.86 8.62
N PRO A 63 7.15 -7.97 8.06
CA PRO A 63 6.46 -8.71 7.01
C PRO A 63 5.03 -9.07 7.42
N LEU A 64 4.07 -8.89 6.51
CA LEU A 64 2.63 -9.16 6.74
C LEU A 64 1.96 -8.29 7.81
N SER A 65 2.52 -7.13 8.19
CA SER A 65 1.92 -6.27 9.22
C SER A 65 0.48 -5.85 8.92
N HIS A 66 0.15 -5.62 7.65
CA HIS A 66 -1.21 -5.32 7.21
C HIS A 66 -2.23 -6.39 7.66
N ARG A 67 -1.85 -7.68 7.73
CA ARG A 67 -2.72 -8.75 8.25
C ARG A 67 -2.88 -8.65 9.76
N TYR A 68 -1.77 -8.44 10.46
CA TYR A 68 -1.76 -8.32 11.91
C TYR A 68 -2.63 -7.15 12.39
N PHE A 69 -2.57 -6.02 11.67
CA PHE A 69 -3.34 -4.82 11.98
C PHE A 69 -4.72 -4.77 11.31
N GLY A 70 -5.16 -5.85 10.65
CA GLY A 70 -6.50 -5.97 10.08
C GLY A 70 -6.82 -4.94 9.00
N PHE A 71 -5.88 -4.68 8.10
CA PHE A 71 -6.09 -3.76 6.98
C PHE A 71 -7.06 -4.37 5.97
N ASP A 72 -7.92 -3.52 5.39
CA ASP A 72 -8.84 -3.91 4.34
C ASP A 72 -8.04 -4.38 3.11
N SER A 73 -8.56 -5.36 2.36
CA SER A 73 -7.87 -5.90 1.18
C SER A 73 -7.60 -4.82 0.12
N LYS A 74 -8.46 -3.80 0.01
CA LYS A 74 -8.32 -2.62 -0.86
C LYS A 74 -7.22 -1.66 -0.43
N GLU A 75 -6.82 -1.67 0.84
CA GLU A 75 -5.82 -0.71 1.33
C GLU A 75 -4.41 -1.11 0.86
N PRO A 76 -3.61 -0.18 0.32
CA PRO A 76 -2.22 -0.44 -0.03
C PRO A 76 -1.38 -0.91 1.16
N TYR A 77 -0.33 -1.69 0.90
CA TYR A 77 0.70 -2.00 1.89
C TYR A 77 1.31 -0.70 2.45
N SER A 78 1.45 -0.63 3.77
CA SER A 78 2.05 0.48 4.51
C SER A 78 3.50 0.21 4.94
N THR A 79 3.96 -1.03 4.78
CA THR A 79 5.29 -1.51 5.15
C THR A 79 6.38 -1.03 4.18
N ILE A 80 7.54 -0.74 4.75
CA ILE A 80 8.78 -0.45 4.03
C ILE A 80 9.55 -1.78 3.91
N PRO A 81 9.77 -2.31 2.70
CA PRO A 81 10.53 -3.53 2.50
C PRO A 81 11.90 -3.47 3.18
N VAL A 82 12.27 -4.50 3.93
CA VAL A 82 13.55 -4.58 4.63
C VAL A 82 14.47 -5.54 3.90
N VAL A 83 15.68 -5.08 3.57
CA VAL A 83 16.78 -5.92 3.12
C VAL A 83 17.66 -6.20 4.33
N TYR A 84 17.82 -7.48 4.64
CA TYR A 84 18.68 -7.98 5.69
C TYR A 84 20.01 -8.43 5.10
N GLU A 85 21.05 -8.51 5.92
CA GLU A 85 22.36 -9.04 5.53
C GLU A 85 22.71 -10.23 6.42
N ASN A 86 23.32 -11.26 5.82
CA ASN A 86 23.83 -12.39 6.60
C ASN A 86 25.24 -12.07 7.13
N MET A 87 25.87 -13.03 7.82
CA MET A 87 27.22 -12.85 8.37
C MET A 87 28.29 -12.61 7.29
N ASP A 88 28.02 -12.99 6.04
CA ASP A 88 28.91 -12.79 4.89
C ASP A 88 28.59 -11.50 4.12
N GLY A 89 27.67 -10.67 4.63
CA GLY A 89 27.21 -9.44 3.95
C GLY A 89 26.34 -9.69 2.72
N VAL A 90 25.80 -10.90 2.54
CA VAL A 90 24.90 -11.22 1.43
C VAL A 90 23.49 -10.70 1.74
N PRO A 91 22.92 -9.86 0.87
CA PRO A 91 21.59 -9.29 1.10
C PRO A 91 20.48 -10.30 0.82
N PHE A 92 19.46 -10.32 1.67
CA PHE A 92 18.27 -11.16 1.55
C PHE A 92 17.00 -10.41 1.98
N MET A 93 15.84 -10.84 1.48
CA MET A 93 14.55 -10.22 1.74
C MET A 93 13.48 -11.29 1.99
N ASN A 94 12.52 -10.99 2.87
CA ASN A 94 11.38 -11.87 3.10
C ASN A 94 10.47 -11.89 1.85
N LYS A 95 9.98 -13.07 1.45
CA LYS A 95 9.08 -13.18 0.27
C LYS A 95 7.84 -12.28 0.35
N ALA A 96 7.28 -12.07 1.54
CA ALA A 96 6.13 -11.18 1.72
C ALA A 96 6.46 -9.71 1.40
N ASP A 97 7.68 -9.27 1.72
CA ASP A 97 8.12 -7.89 1.43
C ASP A 97 8.29 -7.62 -0.07
N ALA A 98 8.40 -8.67 -0.90
CA ALA A 98 8.43 -8.53 -2.35
C ALA A 98 7.12 -7.94 -2.91
N PHE A 99 5.96 -8.25 -2.30
CA PHE A 99 4.68 -7.66 -2.71
C PHE A 99 4.63 -6.16 -2.43
N CYS A 100 5.23 -5.72 -1.31
CA CYS A 100 5.38 -4.32 -0.97
C CYS A 100 6.28 -3.58 -1.99
N LEU A 101 7.36 -4.24 -2.46
CA LEU A 101 8.19 -3.70 -3.55
C LEU A 101 7.41 -3.56 -4.87
N LEU A 102 6.66 -4.60 -5.26
CA LEU A 102 5.86 -4.59 -6.50
C LEU A 102 4.80 -3.49 -6.48
N GLN A 103 4.17 -3.25 -5.33
CA GLN A 103 3.23 -2.15 -5.17
C GLN A 103 3.86 -0.78 -5.52
N ASN A 104 5.15 -0.60 -5.21
CA ASN A 104 5.84 0.67 -5.41
C ASN A 104 6.41 0.85 -6.83
N LEU A 105 6.20 -0.12 -7.74
CA LEU A 105 6.64 0.01 -9.13
C LEU A 105 5.80 0.98 -9.96
N VAL A 106 4.52 1.14 -9.64
CA VAL A 106 3.61 1.99 -10.42
C VAL A 106 3.61 3.40 -9.85
N VAL A 107 4.04 4.37 -10.67
CA VAL A 107 4.16 5.77 -10.28
C VAL A 107 2.87 6.54 -10.61
N LYS A 108 2.55 7.51 -9.75
CA LYS A 108 1.33 8.33 -9.75
C LYS A 108 0.96 8.96 -11.10
N ASP A 109 1.96 9.28 -11.91
CA ASP A 109 1.79 10.04 -13.16
C ASP A 109 1.24 9.19 -14.32
N PHE A 110 0.91 7.91 -14.08
CA PHE A 110 0.31 7.04 -15.09
C PHE A 110 -1.19 7.31 -15.33
N LEU A 111 -1.90 7.85 -14.34
CA LEU A 111 -3.37 7.96 -14.39
C LEU A 111 -3.82 9.41 -14.32
N GLU A 112 -4.74 9.78 -15.22
CA GLU A 112 -5.12 11.17 -15.49
C GLU A 112 -5.81 11.86 -14.31
N THR A 113 -6.46 11.12 -13.42
CA THR A 113 -7.19 11.68 -12.28
C THR A 113 -6.80 11.05 -10.93
N PRO A 114 -6.86 11.83 -9.82
CA PRO A 114 -6.65 11.29 -8.48
C PRO A 114 -7.61 10.15 -8.10
N LYS A 115 -8.85 10.18 -8.61
CA LYS A 115 -9.84 9.12 -8.38
C LYS A 115 -9.46 7.82 -9.10
N SER A 116 -9.09 7.92 -10.38
CA SER A 116 -8.59 6.78 -11.17
C SER A 116 -7.35 6.17 -10.52
N PHE A 117 -6.44 7.01 -10.00
CA PHE A 117 -5.26 6.53 -9.29
C PHE A 117 -5.60 5.80 -7.98
N ALA A 118 -6.51 6.34 -7.18
CA ALA A 118 -6.96 5.68 -5.94
C ALA A 118 -7.60 4.32 -6.24
N LEU A 119 -8.49 4.25 -7.23
CA LEU A 119 -9.13 3.02 -7.68
C LEU A 119 -8.10 1.98 -8.13
N PHE A 120 -7.15 2.38 -8.98
CA PHE A 120 -6.07 1.51 -9.44
C PHE A 120 -5.24 0.97 -8.28
N ARG A 121 -4.91 1.81 -7.29
CA ARG A 121 -4.17 1.39 -6.10
C ARG A 121 -4.94 0.36 -5.28
N SER A 122 -6.26 0.49 -5.18
CA SER A 122 -7.09 -0.49 -4.51
C SER A 122 -7.15 -1.82 -5.25
N MET A 123 -7.31 -1.80 -6.58
CA MET A 123 -7.25 -3.01 -7.41
C MET A 123 -5.87 -3.67 -7.30
N GLN A 124 -4.79 -2.90 -7.41
CA GLN A 124 -3.42 -3.40 -7.25
C GLN A 124 -3.21 -4.05 -5.88
N ALA A 125 -3.69 -3.43 -4.80
CA ALA A 125 -3.57 -3.98 -3.44
C ALA A 125 -4.26 -5.34 -3.32
N ILE A 126 -5.50 -5.45 -3.81
CA ILE A 126 -6.25 -6.71 -3.81
C ILE A 126 -5.51 -7.78 -4.62
N LEU A 127 -5.07 -7.46 -5.84
CA LEU A 127 -4.35 -8.42 -6.68
C LEU A 127 -3.11 -8.95 -5.96
N LEU A 128 -2.26 -8.05 -5.46
CA LEU A 128 -1.04 -8.44 -4.77
C LEU A 128 -1.33 -9.28 -3.53
N LYS A 129 -2.30 -8.91 -2.70
CA LYS A 129 -2.68 -9.67 -1.51
C LYS A 129 -3.27 -11.04 -1.84
N SER A 130 -4.06 -11.14 -2.91
CA SER A 130 -4.59 -12.43 -3.38
C SER A 130 -3.48 -13.40 -3.80
N HIS A 131 -2.39 -12.89 -4.37
CA HIS A 131 -1.20 -13.69 -4.67
C HIS A 131 -0.36 -13.98 -3.43
N GLU A 132 -0.33 -13.05 -2.46
CA GLU A 132 0.33 -13.24 -1.17
C GLU A 132 -0.30 -14.38 -0.35
N GLU A 133 -1.60 -14.66 -0.49
CA GLU A 133 -2.23 -15.85 0.13
C GLU A 133 -1.56 -17.17 -0.25
N LYS A 134 -0.89 -17.25 -1.41
CA LYS A 134 -0.15 -18.45 -1.82
C LYS A 134 1.08 -18.73 -0.95
N ILE A 135 1.56 -17.74 -0.20
CA ILE A 135 2.67 -17.86 0.73
C ILE A 135 2.22 -17.77 2.20
N LYS A 136 0.93 -17.95 2.47
CA LYS A 136 0.40 -17.92 3.84
C LYS A 136 1.07 -18.99 4.71
N GLY A 137 1.58 -18.56 5.87
CA GLY A 137 2.31 -19.43 6.80
C GLY A 137 3.74 -19.76 6.37
N ILE A 138 4.21 -19.23 5.23
CA ILE A 138 5.57 -19.45 4.73
C ILE A 138 6.43 -18.26 5.15
N CYS A 139 7.45 -18.53 5.98
CA CYS A 139 8.48 -17.56 6.34
C CYS A 139 9.78 -17.89 5.61
N GLU A 140 9.84 -17.51 4.33
CA GLU A 140 11.00 -17.76 3.48
C GLU A 140 11.67 -16.46 3.05
N PHE A 141 12.99 -16.52 2.93
CA PHE A 141 13.81 -15.42 2.45
C PHE A 141 14.46 -15.80 1.12
N PHE A 142 14.62 -14.82 0.24
CA PHE A 142 15.33 -14.97 -1.01
C PHE A 142 16.50 -14.00 -1.07
N LYS A 143 17.56 -14.37 -1.79
CA LYS A 143 18.71 -13.49 -2.02
C LYS A 143 18.25 -12.26 -2.79
N TYR A 144 18.51 -11.08 -2.24
CA TYR A 144 18.10 -9.83 -2.84
C TYR A 144 19.17 -9.36 -3.84
N ASP A 145 18.85 -9.41 -5.14
CA ASP A 145 19.70 -8.89 -6.19
C ASP A 145 19.27 -7.45 -6.54
N LYS A 146 20.06 -6.49 -6.06
CA LYS A 146 19.86 -5.05 -6.32
C LYS A 146 19.92 -4.71 -7.82
N ALA A 147 20.78 -5.39 -8.58
CA ALA A 147 20.91 -5.14 -10.01
C ALA A 147 19.70 -5.70 -10.77
N TRP A 148 19.22 -6.89 -10.41
CA TRP A 148 17.95 -7.42 -10.93
C TRP A 148 16.78 -6.51 -10.62
N TRP A 149 16.69 -6.01 -9.39
CA TRP A 149 15.63 -5.07 -9.00
C TRP A 149 15.70 -3.77 -9.81
N GLY A 150 16.90 -3.20 -10.01
CA GLY A 150 17.08 -2.02 -10.86
C GLY A 150 16.63 -2.25 -12.30
N ARG A 151 16.90 -3.43 -12.88
CA ARG A 151 16.40 -3.80 -14.21
C ARG A 151 14.88 -3.91 -14.26
N MET A 152 14.27 -4.50 -13.23
CA MET A 152 12.81 -4.58 -13.10
C MET A 152 12.18 -3.19 -13.06
N GLN A 153 12.68 -2.30 -12.19
CA GLN A 153 12.21 -0.92 -12.09
C GLN A 153 12.33 -0.17 -13.43
N HIS A 154 13.47 -0.31 -14.11
CA HIS A 154 13.69 0.30 -15.41
C HIS A 154 12.74 -0.25 -16.49
N GLY A 155 12.52 -1.56 -16.52
CA GLY A 155 11.60 -2.22 -17.44
C GLY A 155 10.17 -1.70 -17.30
N PHE A 156 9.65 -1.67 -16.06
CA PHE A 156 8.33 -1.10 -15.76
C PHE A 156 8.24 0.38 -16.12
N SER A 157 9.26 1.17 -15.78
CA SER A 157 9.30 2.61 -16.13
C SER A 157 9.31 2.81 -17.65
N SER A 158 9.97 1.94 -18.41
CA SER A 158 10.03 2.01 -19.86
C SER A 158 8.69 1.67 -20.50
N ILE A 159 8.03 0.62 -20.01
CA ILE A 159 6.66 0.25 -20.44
C ILE A 159 5.71 1.42 -20.15
N GLN A 160 5.80 2.02 -18.96
CA GLN A 160 4.98 3.16 -18.58
C GLN A 160 5.19 4.35 -19.53
N LYS A 161 6.44 4.72 -19.82
CA LYS A 161 6.76 5.79 -20.77
C LYS A 161 6.25 5.50 -22.17
N GLN A 162 6.41 4.27 -22.66
CA GLN A 162 5.90 3.87 -23.97
C GLN A 162 4.37 3.91 -24.03
N ALA A 163 3.69 3.50 -22.96
CA ALA A 163 2.25 3.61 -22.85
C ALA A 163 1.81 5.08 -22.89
N VAL A 164 2.44 5.97 -22.11
CA VAL A 164 2.14 7.42 -22.13
C VAL A 164 2.42 8.05 -23.49
N VAL A 165 3.55 7.75 -24.14
CA VAL A 165 3.87 8.27 -25.48
C VAL A 165 2.87 7.75 -26.52
N LYS A 166 2.48 6.47 -26.46
CA LYS A 166 1.41 5.92 -27.30
C LYS A 166 0.09 6.66 -27.04
N VAL A 167 -0.30 6.85 -25.78
CA VAL A 167 -1.48 7.64 -25.40
C VAL A 167 -1.41 9.06 -25.95
N GLU A 168 -0.27 9.75 -25.86
CA GLU A 168 -0.11 11.13 -26.32
C GLU A 168 -0.14 11.24 -27.85
N SER A 169 0.44 10.26 -28.55
CA SER A 169 0.31 10.14 -30.01
C SER A 169 -1.11 9.77 -30.45
N LEU A 170 -1.84 9.01 -29.63
CA LEU A 170 -3.24 8.63 -29.83
C LEU A 170 -4.23 9.68 -29.32
N ARG A 171 -3.82 10.66 -28.51
CA ARG A 171 -4.67 11.80 -28.09
C ARG A 171 -5.00 12.73 -29.26
N GLN A 172 -4.28 12.63 -30.38
CA GLN A 172 -4.69 13.22 -31.67
C GLN A 172 -5.84 12.43 -32.34
N ILE A 173 -6.12 11.21 -31.88
CA ILE A 173 -7.25 10.34 -32.27
C ILE A 173 -8.08 10.07 -31.01
N HIS A 174 -8.84 11.08 -30.59
CA HIS A 174 -9.66 11.17 -29.37
C HIS A 174 -10.59 9.95 -29.04
N ASN A 175 -10.68 8.92 -29.87
CA ASN A 175 -11.63 7.81 -29.71
C ASN A 175 -11.02 6.44 -29.36
N PHE A 176 -9.70 6.23 -29.44
CA PHE A 176 -9.17 4.86 -29.32
C PHE A 176 -9.12 4.32 -27.88
N MET A 177 -8.90 5.17 -26.87
CA MET A 177 -8.81 4.70 -25.47
C MET A 177 -10.12 4.70 -24.68
N SER A 178 -11.15 5.39 -25.19
CA SER A 178 -12.47 5.43 -24.54
C SER A 178 -13.16 4.06 -24.54
N GLU A 179 -12.89 3.22 -25.54
CA GLU A 179 -13.54 1.91 -25.68
C GLU A 179 -12.67 0.75 -25.16
N GLU A 180 -11.35 0.76 -25.36
CA GLU A 180 -10.47 -0.33 -24.87
C GLU A 180 -10.17 -0.26 -23.37
N TRP A 181 -10.09 0.94 -22.78
CA TRP A 181 -9.81 1.15 -21.35
C TRP A 181 -11.03 1.73 -20.61
N SER A 182 -12.22 1.19 -20.91
CA SER A 182 -13.40 1.46 -20.09
C SER A 182 -13.23 0.89 -18.68
N TYR A 183 -13.96 1.45 -17.71
CA TYR A 183 -13.98 0.92 -16.35
C TYR A 183 -14.36 -0.57 -16.33
N GLU A 184 -15.35 -0.94 -17.13
CA GLU A 184 -15.84 -2.31 -17.29
C GLU A 184 -14.76 -3.24 -17.84
N ASN A 185 -13.97 -2.78 -18.82
CA ASN A 185 -12.87 -3.56 -19.38
C ASN A 185 -11.72 -3.72 -18.38
N ALA A 186 -11.37 -2.66 -17.65
CA ALA A 186 -10.37 -2.72 -16.59
C ALA A 186 -10.82 -3.65 -15.45
N LEU A 187 -12.09 -3.56 -15.02
CA LEU A 187 -12.68 -4.43 -14.02
C LEU A 187 -12.73 -5.89 -14.50
N LYS A 188 -13.08 -6.13 -15.77
CA LYS A 188 -13.08 -7.45 -16.38
C LYS A 188 -11.68 -8.06 -16.41
N MET A 189 -10.67 -7.31 -16.83
CA MET A 189 -9.27 -7.74 -16.79
C MET A 189 -8.82 -8.03 -15.35
N PHE A 190 -9.17 -7.15 -14.42
CA PHE A 190 -8.88 -7.32 -13.01
C PHE A 190 -9.49 -8.61 -12.44
N LYS A 191 -10.77 -8.88 -12.73
CA LYS A 191 -11.45 -10.13 -12.37
C LYS A 191 -10.73 -11.37 -12.92
N ILE A 192 -10.22 -11.31 -14.15
CA ILE A 192 -9.47 -12.43 -14.78
C ILE A 192 -8.11 -12.66 -14.09
N MET A 193 -7.43 -11.59 -13.68
CA MET A 193 -6.12 -11.70 -13.04
C MET A 193 -6.18 -12.25 -11.61
N LEU A 194 -7.35 -12.14 -10.95
CA LEU A 194 -7.50 -12.62 -9.59
C LEU A 194 -7.58 -14.15 -9.53
N PRO A 195 -6.83 -14.79 -8.62
CA PRO A 195 -6.95 -16.23 -8.39
C PRO A 195 -8.37 -16.65 -7.97
N VAL A 196 -9.07 -15.81 -7.21
CA VAL A 196 -10.47 -16.00 -6.78
C VAL A 196 -11.15 -14.63 -6.69
N TRP A 197 -12.33 -14.48 -7.30
CA TRP A 197 -13.18 -13.30 -7.15
C TRP A 197 -14.13 -13.44 -5.95
N ASN A 198 -14.03 -12.53 -4.98
CA ASN A 198 -14.95 -12.48 -3.84
C ASN A 198 -15.97 -11.34 -4.03
N GLN A 199 -17.16 -11.69 -4.53
CA GLN A 199 -18.18 -10.70 -4.86
C GLN A 199 -18.72 -9.95 -3.63
N GLN A 200 -18.73 -10.56 -2.45
CA GLN A 200 -19.20 -9.90 -1.21
C GLN A 200 -18.21 -8.83 -0.74
N GLU A 201 -16.91 -9.12 -0.84
CA GLU A 201 -15.83 -8.24 -0.39
C GLU A 201 -15.55 -7.10 -1.39
N TYR A 202 -15.75 -7.37 -2.69
CA TYR A 202 -15.42 -6.44 -3.78
C TYR A 202 -16.66 -5.78 -4.42
N CYS A 203 -17.85 -5.92 -3.84
CA CYS A 203 -19.11 -5.39 -4.42
C CYS A 203 -19.12 -3.89 -4.67
N GLU A 204 -18.28 -3.11 -3.99
CA GLU A 204 -18.18 -1.67 -4.19
C GLU A 204 -17.51 -1.32 -5.53
N PHE A 205 -16.64 -2.19 -6.07
CA PHE A 205 -16.12 -2.04 -7.43
C PHE A 205 -17.18 -2.36 -8.51
N GLU A 206 -18.42 -2.65 -8.15
CA GLU A 206 -19.50 -2.82 -9.13
C GLU A 206 -20.50 -1.65 -9.10
N LYS A 207 -20.27 -0.64 -8.23
CA LYS A 207 -21.22 0.46 -7.95
C LYS A 207 -20.73 1.85 -8.41
N ASP A 208 -19.46 1.96 -8.81
CA ASP A 208 -18.84 3.15 -9.40
C ASP A 208 -18.81 3.08 -10.93
#